data_AF-A0A534S028-F1
#
_entry.id   AF-A0A534S028-F1
#
_cell.length_a   1.000
_cell.length_b   1.000
_cell.length_c   1.000
_cell.angle_alpha   90.00
_cell.angle_beta   90.00
_cell.angle_gamma   90.00
#
_symmetry.space_group_name_H-M   'P 1'
#
loop_
_entity.id
_entity.type
_entity.pdbx_description
1 polymer ?
#
loop_
_entity_poly.entity_id
_entity_poly.type
_entity_poly.pdbx_seq_one_letter_code
_entity_poly.pdbx_strand_id
1 'polypeptide(L)'
;MARPVLTPTCVWRATPELVVALDERFGEPVDAYVNGSQVWLRDDGPGDITVEWRLHPVAGYRRPAGFDTYDVLSEVARALATGEQPPAPLDRLWDGLEAFPAYGDEVEPATLAATVADALGIPPDAAGLVDHRRIGDEWERSEGAVSVVARLLEQLDAG
;
A
#
# COMPACT_ATOMS: atom_id res chain seq x y z
N MET A 1 13.03 21.36 17.63
CA MET A 1 12.50 20.48 16.57
C MET A 1 11.91 19.26 17.24
N ALA A 2 10.65 18.90 16.96
CA ALA A 2 10.06 17.68 17.48
C ALA A 2 10.81 16.47 16.89
N ARG A 3 11.02 15.40 17.67
CA ARG A 3 11.60 14.16 17.13
C ARG A 3 10.70 13.61 16.00
N PRO A 4 11.29 12.97 14.98
CA PRO A 4 10.52 12.20 14.01
C PRO A 4 9.70 11.14 14.76
N VAL A 5 8.40 11.06 14.46
CA VAL A 5 7.54 9.95 14.90
C VAL A 5 7.76 8.87 13.86
N LEU A 6 8.39 7.78 14.29
CA LEU A 6 8.63 6.63 13.43
C LEU A 6 7.47 5.66 13.59
N THR A 7 6.99 5.14 12.47
CA THR A 7 5.87 4.20 12.42
C THR A 7 6.38 2.84 11.96
N PRO A 8 5.96 1.74 12.60
CA PRO A 8 6.17 0.39 12.08
C PRO A 8 5.46 0.21 10.73
N THR A 9 6.19 -0.20 9.71
CA THR A 9 5.70 -0.29 8.33
C THR A 9 6.19 -1.57 7.68
N CYS A 10 5.30 -2.22 6.92
CA CYS A 10 5.62 -3.32 6.00
C CYS A 10 5.28 -2.90 4.56
N VAL A 11 6.12 -3.28 3.59
CA VAL A 11 5.99 -2.86 2.19
C VAL A 11 6.11 -4.03 1.24
N TRP A 12 5.31 -4.02 0.18
CA TRP A 12 5.40 -4.92 -0.98
C TRP A 12 5.46 -4.10 -2.26
N ARG A 13 6.27 -4.51 -3.23
CA ARG A 13 6.18 -4.03 -4.61
C ARG A 13 4.93 -4.60 -5.28
N ALA A 14 4.32 -3.80 -6.15
CA ALA A 14 3.16 -4.25 -6.91
C ALA A 14 3.55 -5.41 -7.85
N THR A 15 2.89 -6.55 -7.68
CA THR A 15 2.91 -7.66 -8.63
C THR A 15 1.47 -8.09 -8.96
N PRO A 16 1.24 -8.81 -10.07
CA PRO A 16 -0.07 -9.37 -10.37
C PRO A 16 -0.63 -10.22 -9.22
N GLU A 17 0.21 -11.05 -8.61
CA GLU A 17 -0.14 -11.93 -7.51
C GLU A 17 -0.59 -11.13 -6.27
N LEU A 18 0.09 -10.01 -5.98
CA LEU A 18 -0.29 -9.11 -4.89
C LEU A 18 -1.68 -8.52 -5.09
N VAL A 19 -1.96 -8.01 -6.30
CA VAL A 19 -3.25 -7.37 -6.61
C VAL A 19 -4.40 -8.36 -6.54
N VAL A 20 -4.20 -9.57 -7.07
CA VAL A 20 -5.21 -10.65 -6.97
C VAL A 20 -5.42 -11.06 -5.51
N ALA A 21 -4.35 -11.22 -4.72
CA ALA A 21 -4.48 -11.57 -3.31
C ALA A 21 -5.22 -10.51 -2.48
N LEU A 22 -5.01 -9.23 -2.78
CA LEU A 22 -5.77 -8.14 -2.14
C LEU A 22 -7.26 -8.25 -2.42
N ASP A 23 -7.67 -8.43 -3.68
CA ASP A 23 -9.09 -8.58 -4.04
C ASP A 23 -9.70 -9.84 -3.42
N GLU A 24 -9.02 -10.99 -3.49
CA GLU A 24 -9.54 -12.25 -2.96
C GLU A 24 -9.68 -12.26 -1.43
N ARG A 25 -8.75 -11.62 -0.71
CA ARG A 25 -8.70 -11.70 0.76
C ARG A 25 -9.33 -10.51 1.46
N PHE A 26 -9.19 -9.32 0.89
CA PHE A 26 -9.65 -8.08 1.51
C PHE A 26 -10.92 -7.55 0.83
N GLY A 27 -11.15 -7.90 -0.43
CA GLY A 27 -12.30 -7.41 -1.20
C GLY A 27 -12.20 -5.90 -1.47
N GLU A 28 -13.37 -5.26 -1.55
CA GLU A 28 -13.46 -3.84 -1.86
C GLU A 28 -12.76 -2.97 -0.79
N PRO A 29 -11.98 -1.96 -1.21
CA PRO A 29 -11.37 -1.01 -0.30
C PRO A 29 -12.42 -0.15 0.41
N VAL A 30 -12.15 0.21 1.66
CA VAL A 30 -13.03 1.11 2.43
C VAL A 30 -12.96 2.55 1.93
N ASP A 31 -11.86 2.92 1.27
CA ASP A 31 -11.71 4.21 0.61
C ASP A 31 -10.79 4.13 -0.63
N ALA A 32 -11.03 5.00 -1.60
CA ALA A 32 -10.27 5.09 -2.83
C ALA A 32 -10.09 6.56 -3.24
N TYR A 33 -8.85 6.98 -3.43
CA TYR A 33 -8.53 8.37 -3.74
C TYR A 33 -8.35 8.60 -5.23
N VAL A 34 -8.73 9.79 -5.70
CA VAL A 34 -8.58 10.20 -7.10
C VAL A 34 -7.12 10.17 -7.60
N ASN A 35 -6.16 10.16 -6.70
CA ASN A 35 -4.74 9.98 -7.01
C ASN A 35 -4.35 8.52 -7.31
N GLY A 36 -5.28 7.57 -7.16
CA GLY A 36 -5.11 6.14 -7.44
C GLY A 36 -4.88 5.26 -6.22
N SER A 37 -4.79 5.83 -5.01
CA SER A 37 -4.64 5.05 -3.78
C SER A 37 -5.89 4.25 -3.43
N GLN A 38 -5.71 3.04 -2.92
CA GLN A 38 -6.79 2.18 -2.40
C GLN A 38 -6.48 1.85 -0.93
N VAL A 39 -7.47 1.94 -0.05
CA VAL A 39 -7.28 1.85 1.41
C VAL A 39 -8.19 0.79 2.01
N TRP A 40 -7.63 -0.02 2.91
CA TRP A 40 -8.37 -0.91 3.80
C TRP A 40 -8.00 -0.62 5.24
N LEU A 41 -8.98 -0.73 6.15
CA LEU A 41 -8.76 -0.74 7.59
C LEU A 41 -9.20 -2.11 8.09
N ARG A 42 -8.31 -2.81 8.79
CA ARG A 42 -8.61 -4.14 9.31
C ARG A 42 -8.19 -4.24 10.78
N ASP A 43 -9.06 -4.84 11.59
CA ASP A 43 -8.88 -4.96 13.04
C ASP A 43 -8.23 -6.30 13.43
N ASP A 44 -7.58 -6.98 12.49
CA ASP A 44 -6.89 -8.26 12.69
C ASP A 44 -5.37 -8.10 12.85
N GLY A 45 -4.92 -6.91 13.28
CA GLY A 45 -3.52 -6.63 13.59
C GLY A 45 -3.04 -7.27 14.89
N PRO A 46 -1.72 -7.21 15.17
CA PRO A 46 -1.15 -7.72 16.41
C PRO A 46 -1.80 -7.09 17.65
N GLY A 47 -2.34 -7.91 18.55
CA GLY A 47 -3.00 -7.40 19.75
C GLY A 47 -4.30 -6.65 19.46
N ASP A 48 -5.00 -7.02 18.38
CA ASP A 48 -6.28 -6.46 17.94
C ASP A 48 -6.20 -4.98 17.54
N ILE A 49 -5.01 -4.49 17.16
CA ILE A 49 -4.84 -3.14 16.61
C ILE A 49 -5.42 -3.05 15.20
N THR A 50 -5.90 -1.87 14.82
CA THR A 50 -6.29 -1.59 13.44
C THR A 50 -5.04 -1.36 12.58
N VAL A 51 -4.89 -2.17 11.54
CA VAL A 51 -3.88 -2.00 10.49
C VAL A 51 -4.53 -1.27 9.32
N GLU A 52 -3.91 -0.16 8.91
CA GLU A 52 -4.20 0.45 7.63
C GLU A 52 -3.34 -0.22 6.55
N TRP A 53 -4.01 -0.63 5.48
CA TRP A 53 -3.38 -1.12 4.26
C TRP A 53 -3.62 -0.11 3.17
N ARG A 54 -2.55 0.34 2.52
CA ARG A 54 -2.63 1.36 1.48
C ARG A 54 -1.87 0.92 0.24
N LEU A 55 -2.62 0.67 -0.83
CA LEU A 55 -2.04 0.43 -2.15
C LEU A 55 -1.71 1.79 -2.77
N HIS A 56 -0.43 2.04 -2.99
CA HIS A 56 0.08 3.32 -3.47
C HIS A 56 0.19 3.35 -4.99
N PRO A 57 -0.33 4.42 -5.62
CA PRO A 57 -0.27 4.59 -7.05
C PRO A 57 1.15 4.92 -7.52
N VAL A 58 1.41 4.74 -8.82
CA VAL A 58 2.65 5.24 -9.43
C VAL A 58 2.73 6.76 -9.39
N ALA A 59 3.95 7.30 -9.42
CA ALA A 59 4.17 8.73 -9.61
C ALA A 59 3.49 9.24 -10.89
N GLY A 60 2.73 10.32 -10.79
CA GLY A 60 1.99 10.89 -11.92
C GLY A 60 0.84 9.99 -12.43
N TYR A 61 0.27 9.17 -11.55
CA TYR A 61 -0.87 8.30 -11.85
C TYR A 61 -1.97 8.97 -12.69
N ARG A 62 -2.52 8.16 -13.59
CA ARG A 62 -3.70 8.52 -14.36
C ARG A 62 -4.70 7.37 -14.29
N ARG A 63 -5.90 7.70 -13.84
CA ARG A 63 -7.01 6.76 -13.85
C ARG A 63 -7.28 6.25 -15.27
N PRO A 64 -7.48 4.94 -15.48
CA PRO A 64 -7.93 4.40 -16.75
C PRO A 64 -9.20 5.08 -17.25
N ALA A 65 -9.26 5.39 -18.55
CA ALA A 65 -10.42 6.05 -19.13
C ALA A 65 -11.66 5.14 -19.09
N GLY A 66 -12.78 5.70 -18.64
CA GLY A 66 -14.06 4.96 -18.56
C GLY A 66 -14.27 4.16 -17.27
N PHE A 67 -13.34 4.22 -16.31
CA PHE A 67 -13.47 3.57 -15.01
C PHE A 67 -13.66 4.60 -13.91
N ASP A 68 -14.51 4.27 -12.92
CA ASP A 68 -14.54 5.00 -11.65
C ASP A 68 -13.32 4.63 -10.79
N THR A 69 -12.94 5.51 -9.85
CA THR A 69 -11.81 5.31 -8.96
C THR A 69 -11.94 4.03 -8.12
N TYR A 70 -13.17 3.72 -7.68
CA TYR A 70 -13.45 2.52 -6.88
C TYR A 70 -13.44 1.24 -7.73
N ASP A 71 -13.72 1.33 -9.04
CA ASP A 71 -13.80 0.15 -9.92
C ASP A 71 -12.42 -0.34 -10.41
N VAL A 72 -11.40 0.53 -10.41
CA VAL A 72 -10.10 0.21 -11.03
C VAL A 72 -9.47 -1.04 -10.42
N LEU A 73 -9.51 -1.19 -9.10
CA LEU A 73 -8.88 -2.34 -8.44
C LEU A 73 -9.55 -3.65 -8.86
N SER A 74 -10.86 -3.78 -8.65
CA SER A 74 -11.57 -5.03 -8.91
C SER A 74 -11.51 -5.43 -10.37
N GLU A 75 -11.57 -4.47 -11.31
CA GLU A 75 -11.44 -4.79 -12.74
C GLU A 75 -10.02 -5.23 -13.14
N VAL A 76 -9.00 -4.64 -12.53
CA VAL A 76 -7.61 -5.09 -12.76
C VAL A 76 -7.39 -6.46 -12.13
N ALA A 77 -7.81 -6.67 -10.88
CA ALA A 77 -7.67 -7.95 -10.18
C ALA A 77 -8.39 -9.07 -10.93
N ARG A 78 -9.64 -8.84 -11.36
CA ARG A 78 -10.42 -9.78 -12.18
C ARG A 78 -9.69 -10.14 -13.47
N ALA A 79 -9.21 -9.14 -14.21
CA ALA A 79 -8.52 -9.37 -15.47
C ALA A 79 -7.23 -10.19 -15.28
N LEU A 80 -6.44 -9.86 -14.25
CA LEU A 80 -5.22 -10.59 -13.91
C LEU A 80 -5.53 -12.05 -13.51
N ALA A 81 -6.57 -12.28 -12.71
CA ALA A 81 -6.97 -13.61 -12.26
C ALA A 81 -7.48 -14.50 -13.42
N THR A 82 -8.13 -13.92 -14.43
CA THR A 82 -8.65 -14.66 -15.60
C THR A 82 -7.69 -14.71 -16.79
N GLY A 83 -6.52 -14.05 -16.71
CA GLY A 83 -5.58 -13.94 -17.82
C GLY A 83 -6.07 -13.02 -18.94
N GLU A 84 -7.03 -12.14 -18.65
CA GLU A 84 -7.49 -11.08 -19.54
C GLU A 84 -6.55 -9.86 -19.47
N GLN A 85 -6.74 -8.94 -20.42
CA GLN A 85 -6.00 -7.69 -20.42
C GLN A 85 -6.60 -6.70 -19.41
N PRO A 86 -5.83 -6.18 -18.44
CA PRO A 86 -6.33 -5.19 -17.49
C PRO A 86 -6.58 -3.83 -18.15
N PRO A 87 -7.43 -2.96 -17.55
CA PRO A 87 -7.71 -1.59 -18.02
C PRO A 87 -6.47 -0.73 -18.29
N ALA A 88 -5.39 -0.98 -17.54
CA ALA A 88 -4.06 -0.47 -17.82
C ALA A 88 -2.99 -1.46 -17.32
N PRO A 89 -1.76 -1.42 -17.86
CA PRO A 89 -0.63 -2.13 -17.30
C PRO A 89 -0.41 -1.82 -15.81
N LEU A 90 -0.01 -2.82 -15.03
CA LEU A 90 0.16 -2.68 -13.58
C LEU A 90 1.21 -1.61 -13.21
N ASP A 91 2.29 -1.53 -13.97
CA ASP A 91 3.38 -0.54 -13.83
C ASP A 91 2.97 0.91 -14.16
N ARG A 92 1.70 1.13 -14.51
CA ARG A 92 1.08 2.45 -14.66
C ARG A 92 0.03 2.75 -13.61
N LEU A 93 -0.28 1.78 -12.75
CA LEU A 93 -1.35 1.89 -11.78
C LEU A 93 -0.78 2.03 -10.37
N TRP A 94 -0.01 1.05 -9.91
CA TRP A 94 0.47 1.01 -8.53
C TRP A 94 1.95 0.65 -8.45
N ASP A 95 2.66 1.31 -7.54
CA ASP A 95 4.05 0.98 -7.22
C ASP A 95 4.14 -0.14 -6.19
N GLY A 96 3.17 -0.22 -5.26
CA GLY A 96 3.23 -1.17 -4.16
C GLY A 96 2.23 -0.94 -3.04
N LEU A 97 2.18 -1.89 -2.13
CA LEU A 97 1.31 -1.91 -0.95
C LEU A 97 2.12 -1.56 0.30
N GLU A 98 1.49 -0.85 1.22
CA GLU A 98 1.99 -0.54 2.54
C GLU A 98 1.01 -1.03 3.61
N ALA A 99 1.51 -1.54 4.73
CA ALA A 99 0.72 -1.86 5.92
C ALA A 99 1.36 -1.25 7.18
N PHE A 100 0.57 -0.55 7.99
CA PHE A 100 1.03 0.14 9.21
C PHE A 100 -0.11 0.31 10.24
N PRO A 101 0.18 0.53 11.54
CA PRO A 101 -0.85 0.82 12.55
C PRO A 101 -1.59 2.12 12.23
N ALA A 102 -2.92 2.06 12.10
CA ALA A 102 -3.73 3.20 11.68
C ALA A 102 -3.72 4.38 12.68
N TYR A 103 -3.60 4.08 13.98
CA TYR A 103 -3.75 5.07 15.06
C TYR A 103 -2.48 5.30 15.87
N GLY A 104 -1.32 4.90 15.33
CA GLY A 104 -0.02 5.11 15.98
C GLY A 104 0.27 4.16 17.14
N ASP A 105 -0.43 3.03 17.20
CA ASP A 105 -0.18 1.96 18.16
C ASP A 105 1.28 1.47 18.08
N GLU A 106 1.89 1.24 19.24
CA GLU A 106 3.24 0.72 19.33
C GLU A 106 3.24 -0.79 19.03
N VAL A 107 3.90 -1.17 17.95
CA VAL A 107 4.10 -2.57 17.57
C VAL A 107 5.52 -2.76 17.05
N GLU A 108 6.13 -3.89 17.40
CA GLU A 108 7.44 -4.24 16.85
C GLU A 108 7.30 -4.56 15.34
N PRO A 109 8.16 -4.02 14.45
CA PRO A 109 8.06 -4.27 13.01
C PRO A 109 8.05 -5.75 12.64
N ALA A 110 8.80 -6.59 13.36
CA ALA A 110 8.82 -8.04 13.13
C ALA A 110 7.48 -8.71 13.46
N THR A 111 6.79 -8.25 14.51
CA THR A 111 5.46 -8.75 14.89
C THR A 111 4.42 -8.29 13.87
N LEU A 112 4.47 -7.02 13.46
CA LEU A 112 3.62 -6.52 12.38
C LEU A 112 3.82 -7.34 11.11
N ALA A 113 5.07 -7.53 10.66
CA ALA A 113 5.43 -8.27 9.45
C ALA A 113 4.90 -9.71 9.43
N ALA A 114 4.96 -10.42 10.55
CA ALA A 114 4.41 -11.77 10.65
C ALA A 114 2.89 -11.77 10.47
N THR A 115 2.18 -10.91 11.20
CA THR A 115 0.71 -10.85 11.15
C THR A 115 0.19 -10.41 9.79
N VAL A 116 0.79 -9.38 9.17
CA VAL A 116 0.38 -8.91 7.84
C VAL A 116 0.72 -9.93 6.75
N ALA A 117 1.84 -10.64 6.87
CA ALA A 117 2.17 -11.74 5.95
C ALA A 117 1.15 -12.88 6.03
N ASP A 118 0.69 -13.23 7.23
CA ASP A 118 -0.35 -14.26 7.42
C ASP A 118 -1.70 -13.80 6.84
N ALA A 119 -2.10 -12.55 7.10
CA ALA A 119 -3.35 -11.99 6.60
C ALA A 119 -3.40 -12.01 5.05
N LEU A 120 -2.35 -11.50 4.41
CA LEU A 120 -2.29 -11.42 2.95
C LEU A 120 -1.86 -12.73 2.28
N GLY A 121 -1.16 -13.61 3.00
CA GLY A 121 -0.55 -14.83 2.46
C GLY A 121 0.72 -14.60 1.64
N ILE A 122 1.25 -13.38 1.64
CA ILE A 122 2.45 -12.97 0.90
C ILE A 122 3.36 -12.21 1.87
N PRO A 123 4.63 -12.62 2.07
CA PRO A 123 5.55 -11.90 2.94
C PRO A 123 5.89 -10.52 2.38
N PRO A 124 6.10 -9.49 3.23
CA PRO A 124 6.56 -8.18 2.77
C PRO A 124 7.96 -8.26 2.19
N ASP A 125 8.25 -7.39 1.23
CA ASP A 125 9.61 -7.19 0.68
C ASP A 125 10.53 -6.55 1.74
N ALA A 126 9.97 -5.67 2.57
CA ALA A 126 10.69 -4.95 3.62
C ALA A 126 9.76 -4.63 4.80
N ALA A 127 10.32 -4.61 6.01
CA ALA A 127 9.62 -4.21 7.22
C ALA A 127 10.57 -3.48 8.17
N GLY A 128 10.09 -2.44 8.86
CA GLY A 128 10.92 -1.62 9.74
C GLY A 128 10.20 -0.37 10.24
N LEU A 129 10.97 0.65 10.59
CA LEU A 129 10.49 1.94 11.10
C LEU A 129 10.65 3.03 10.04
N VAL A 130 9.59 3.79 9.78
CA VAL A 130 9.53 4.82 8.72
C VAL A 130 9.08 6.17 9.28
N ASP A 131 9.69 7.26 8.79
CA ASP A 131 9.20 8.63 8.98
C ASP A 131 8.22 9.01 7.86
N HIS A 132 6.94 8.70 8.06
CA HIS A 132 5.87 9.02 7.10
C HIS A 132 5.73 10.53 6.83
N ARG A 133 6.01 11.37 7.83
CA ARG A 133 5.89 12.83 7.65
C ARG A 133 6.90 13.33 6.63
N ARG A 134 8.14 12.87 6.70
CA ARG A 134 9.16 13.22 5.71
C ARG A 134 8.76 12.82 4.29
N ILE A 135 8.16 11.64 4.13
CA ILE A 135 7.71 11.14 2.83
C ILE A 135 6.51 11.94 2.32
N GLY A 136 5.52 12.19 3.18
CA GLY A 136 4.37 13.04 2.87
C GLY A 136 4.78 14.44 2.44
N ASP A 137 5.69 15.09 3.19
CA ASP A 137 6.22 16.41 2.85
C ASP A 137 6.93 16.44 1.49
N GLU A 138 7.61 15.35 1.11
CA GLU A 138 8.25 15.21 -0.20
C GLU A 138 7.23 14.99 -1.32
N TRP A 139 6.24 14.15 -1.09
CA TRP A 139 5.16 13.89 -2.02
C TRP A 139 4.35 15.17 -2.31
N GLU A 140 3.99 15.93 -1.28
CA GLU A 140 3.28 17.21 -1.41
C GLU A 140 4.12 18.24 -2.17
N ARG A 141 5.39 18.41 -1.80
CA ARG A 141 6.29 19.38 -2.45
C ARG A 141 6.57 19.04 -3.92
N SER A 142 6.51 17.76 -4.27
CA SER A 142 6.70 17.29 -5.65
C SER A 142 5.39 17.19 -6.44
N GLU A 143 4.25 17.58 -5.85
CA GLU A 143 2.92 17.47 -6.46
C GLU A 143 2.61 16.03 -6.95
N GLY A 144 3.05 15.04 -6.17
CA GLY A 144 2.86 13.62 -6.48
C GLY A 144 3.79 13.05 -7.57
N ALA A 145 4.88 13.74 -7.88
CA ALA A 145 5.89 13.29 -8.84
C ALA A 145 6.91 12.28 -8.27
N VAL A 146 6.82 11.96 -6.97
CA VAL A 146 7.65 10.93 -6.33
C VAL A 146 6.82 9.71 -5.96
N SER A 147 7.44 8.53 -6.08
CA SER A 147 6.86 7.27 -5.61
C SER A 147 6.97 7.19 -4.08
N VAL A 148 5.82 7.06 -3.41
CA VAL A 148 5.79 6.83 -1.96
C VAL A 148 6.49 5.52 -1.62
N VAL A 149 6.21 4.45 -2.36
CA VAL A 149 6.78 3.11 -2.16
C VAL A 149 8.30 3.12 -2.30
N ALA A 150 8.85 3.81 -3.30
CA ALA A 150 10.30 3.94 -3.43
C ALA A 150 10.91 4.64 -2.20
N ARG A 151 10.28 5.69 -1.68
CA ARG A 151 10.74 6.40 -0.47
C ARG A 151 10.62 5.54 0.80
N LEU A 152 9.58 4.72 0.91
CA LEU A 152 9.43 3.76 2.02
C LEU A 152 10.58 2.77 2.01
N LEU A 153 10.82 2.13 0.87
CA LEU A 153 11.87 1.13 0.69
C LEU A 153 13.26 1.71 0.94
N GLU A 154 13.53 2.93 0.48
CA GLU A 154 14.80 3.61 0.76
C GLU A 154 15.04 3.84 2.25
N GLN A 155 14.01 4.13 3.06
CA GLN A 155 14.17 4.24 4.50
C GLN A 155 14.36 2.87 5.16
N LEU A 156 13.66 1.84 4.68
CA LEU A 156 13.74 0.48 5.22
C LEU A 156 15.07 -0.22 4.89
N ASP A 157 15.66 0.07 3.73
CA ASP A 157 16.98 -0.45 3.33
C ASP A 157 18.15 0.28 4.03
N ALA A 158 17.91 1.47 4.57
CA ALA A 158 18.91 2.31 5.22
C ALA A 158 19.01 2.11 6.76
N GLY A 159 18.13 1.28 7.33
CA GLY A 159 18.08 0.94 8.76
C GLY A 159 18.81 -0.36 9.08
#